data_AF-A0A4S4KUA3-F1
#
_entry.id   AF-A0A4S4KUA3-F1
#
_cell.length_a   1.000
_cell.length_b   1.000
_cell.length_c   1.000
_cell.angle_alpha   90.00
_cell.angle_beta   90.00
_cell.angle_gamma   90.00
#
_symmetry.space_group_name_H-M   'P 1'
#
loop_
_entity.id
_entity.type
_entity.pdbx_description
1 polymer ?
#
loop_
_entity_poly.entity_id
_entity_poly.type
_entity_poly.pdbx_seq_one_letter_code
_entity_poly.pdbx_strand_id
1 'polypeptide(L)' 'MGSSKSATIEEARALMVDEFVIYAMMALVSYEYLLTIRQEISMIWRRKHTAVTWLFVSNRYLMLASFIIAVATASPQT' A
#
# COMPACT_ATOMS: atom_id res chain seq x y z
N MET A 1 26.80 5.84 -29.36
CA MET A 1 26.96 4.94 -28.19
C MET A 1 26.68 5.61 -26.84
N GLY A 2 26.98 6.91 -26.64
CA GLY A 2 26.73 7.60 -25.35
C GLY A 2 25.25 7.87 -25.01
N SER A 3 24.43 8.22 -26.00
CA SER A 3 23.01 8.56 -25.80
C SER A 3 22.13 7.39 -25.31
N SER A 4 22.50 6.14 -25.61
CA SER A 4 21.73 4.97 -25.19
C SER A 4 22.00 4.62 -23.73
N LYS A 5 23.24 4.82 -23.25
CA LYS A 5 23.59 4.59 -21.84
C LYS A 5 22.92 5.62 -20.92
N SER A 6 22.89 6.89 -21.32
CA SER A 6 22.19 7.91 -20.55
C SER A 6 20.68 7.64 -20.50
N ALA A 7 20.07 7.21 -21.62
CA ALA A 7 18.66 6.83 -21.65
C ALA A 7 18.34 5.68 -20.66
N THR A 8 19.16 4.62 -20.64
CA THR A 8 18.97 3.49 -19.71
C THR A 8 19.13 3.88 -18.24
N ILE A 9 19.98 4.86 -17.92
CA ILE A 9 20.18 5.32 -16.54
C ILE A 9 18.97 6.14 -16.07
N GLU A 10 18.40 6.98 -16.94
CA GLU A 10 17.20 7.76 -16.62
C GLU A 10 15.97 6.86 -16.43
N GLU A 11 15.81 5.85 -17.27
CA GLU A 11 14.74 4.84 -17.11
C GLU A 11 14.89 4.08 -15.78
N ALA A 12 16.10 3.62 -15.45
CA ALA A 12 16.36 2.94 -14.18
C ALA A 12 16.09 3.84 -12.96
N ARG A 13 16.46 5.13 -13.06
CA ARG A 13 16.18 6.11 -12.01
C ARG A 13 14.68 6.32 -11.80
N ALA A 14 13.92 6.39 -12.89
CA ALA A 14 12.47 6.54 -12.82
C ALA A 14 11.80 5.34 -12.11
N LEU A 15 12.22 4.12 -12.43
CA LEU A 15 11.74 2.91 -11.75
C LEU A 15 12.09 2.91 -10.25
N MET A 16 13.33 3.29 -9.91
CA MET A 16 13.76 3.35 -8.51
C MET A 16 12.96 4.37 -7.69
N VAL A 17 12.67 5.54 -8.27
CA VAL A 17 11.84 6.56 -7.61
C VAL A 17 10.42 6.04 -7.40
N ASP A 18 9.84 5.37 -8.39
CA ASP A 18 8.50 4.79 -8.28
C ASP A 18 8.42 3.76 -7.14
N GLU A 19 9.38 2.84 -7.06
CA GLU A 19 9.48 1.86 -5.97
C GLU A 19 9.57 2.53 -4.60
N PHE A 20 10.47 3.52 -4.44
CA PHE A 20 10.59 4.24 -3.17
C PHE A 20 9.30 4.94 -2.76
N VAL A 21 8.60 5.56 -3.73
CA VAL A 21 7.32 6.23 -3.48
C VAL A 21 6.26 5.21 -3.04
N ILE A 22 6.19 4.04 -3.68
CA ILE A 22 5.28 2.95 -3.31
C ILE A 22 5.53 2.48 -1.87
N TYR A 23 6.79 2.20 -1.51
CA TYR A 23 7.14 1.76 -0.15
C TYR A 23 6.91 2.85 0.90
N ALA A 24 7.20 4.12 0.59
CA ALA A 24 6.94 5.24 1.49
C ALA A 24 5.43 5.43 1.75
N MET A 25 4.60 5.34 0.70
CA MET A 25 3.15 5.36 0.84
C MET A 25 2.65 4.18 1.66
N MET A 26 3.19 2.98 1.45
CA MET A 26 2.82 1.79 2.24
C MET A 26 3.14 1.98 3.72
N ALA A 27 4.33 2.48 4.03
CA ALA A 27 4.75 2.75 5.40
C ALA A 27 3.83 3.78 6.07
N LEU A 28 3.50 4.87 5.37
CA LEU A 28 2.60 5.90 5.87
C LEU A 28 1.18 5.37 6.11
N VAL A 29 0.60 4.68 5.13
CA VAL A 29 -0.75 4.10 5.26
C VAL A 29 -0.79 3.08 6.40
N SER A 30 0.24 2.23 6.53
CA SER A 30 0.35 1.26 7.62
C SER A 30 0.45 1.93 8.99
N TYR A 31 1.23 3.01 9.09
CA TYR A 31 1.40 3.78 10.32
C TYR A 31 0.07 4.41 10.77
N GLU A 32 -0.62 5.10 9.88
CA GLU A 32 -1.95 5.67 10.14
C GLU A 32 -2.93 4.57 10.58
N TYR A 33 -2.82 3.38 9.98
CA TYR A 33 -3.61 2.22 10.36
C TYR A 33 -3.36 1.77 11.80
N LEU A 34 -2.10 1.61 12.18
CA LEU A 34 -1.72 1.18 13.53
C LEU A 34 -2.20 2.19 14.59
N LEU A 35 -2.29 3.46 14.22
CA LEU A 35 -2.81 4.50 15.11
C LEU A 35 -4.33 4.38 15.30
N THR A 36 -5.08 4.19 14.21
CA THR A 36 -6.55 4.18 14.26
C THR A 36 -7.15 2.82 14.60
N ILE A 37 -6.43 1.71 14.43
CA ILE A 37 -6.95 0.35 14.61
C ILE A 37 -7.50 0.12 16.02
N ARG A 38 -6.90 0.72 17.05
CA ARG A 38 -7.40 0.62 18.44
C ARG A 38 -8.78 1.25 18.57
N GLN A 39 -8.97 2.42 17.98
CA GLN A 39 -10.26 3.10 17.96
C GLN A 39 -11.29 2.32 17.13
N GLU A 40 -10.88 1.80 15.97
CA GLU A 40 -11.74 0.98 15.12
C GLU A 40 -12.22 -0.27 15.83
N ILE A 41 -11.32 -1.01 16.49
CA ILE A 41 -11.67 -2.18 17.30
C ILE A 41 -12.70 -1.79 18.36
N SER A 42 -12.48 -0.67 19.06
CA SER A 42 -13.37 -0.23 20.13
C SER A 42 -14.76 0.21 19.64
N MET A 43 -14.85 0.83 18.46
CA MET A 43 -16.09 1.44 17.97
C MET A 43 -16.87 0.56 17.00
N ILE A 44 -16.17 -0.19 16.15
CA ILE A 44 -16.73 -0.97 15.05
C ILE A 44 -16.83 -2.45 15.43
N TRP A 45 -15.78 -3.02 16.03
CA TRP A 45 -15.71 -4.46 16.29
C TRP A 45 -16.33 -4.90 17.62
N ARG A 46 -16.37 -4.02 18.63
CA ARG A 46 -17.03 -4.32 19.92
C ARG A 46 -18.56 -4.18 19.90
N ARG A 47 -19.15 -3.70 18.80
CA ARG A 47 -20.60 -3.52 18.64
C ARG A 47 -21.17 -4.57 17.69
N LYS A 48 -22.50 -4.66 17.61
CA LYS A 48 -23.17 -5.54 16.63
C LYS A 48 -22.65 -5.22 15.22
N HIS A 49 -22.12 -6.22 14.52
CA HIS A 49 -21.70 -6.07 13.13
C HIS A 49 -22.91 -5.69 12.28
N THR A 50 -22.90 -4.46 11.75
CA THR A 50 -23.95 -3.96 10.85
C THR A 50 -23.43 -3.94 9.42
N ALA A 51 -24.31 -3.65 8.45
CA ALA A 51 -23.90 -3.41 7.06
C ALA A 51 -22.80 -2.32 6.96
N VAL A 52 -22.80 -1.34 7.87
CA VAL A 52 -21.77 -0.29 7.93
C VAL A 52 -20.40 -0.85 8.29
N THR A 53 -20.33 -1.84 9.20
CA THR A 53 -19.09 -2.53 9.54
C THR A 53 -18.51 -3.26 8.33
N TRP A 54 -19.35 -3.96 7.56
CA TRP A 54 -18.93 -4.66 6.35
C TRP A 54 -18.50 -3.70 5.24
N LEU A 55 -19.22 -2.59 5.05
CA LEU A 55 -18.83 -1.55 4.10
C LEU A 55 -17.47 -0.93 4.48
N PHE A 56 -17.27 -0.63 5.77
CA PHE A 56 -16.02 -0.12 6.29
C PHE A 56 -14.87 -1.11 6.09
N VAL A 57 -15.09 -2.38 6.42
CA VAL A 57 -14.07 -3.42 6.26
C VAL A 57 -13.70 -3.62 4.79
N SER A 58 -14.70 -3.72 3.91
CA SER A 58 -14.48 -3.89 2.48
C SER A 58 -13.76 -2.69 1.88
N ASN A 59 -14.17 -1.46 2.19
CA ASN A 59 -13.49 -0.28 1.65
C ASN A 59 -12.04 -0.19 2.15
N ARG A 60 -11.82 -0.47 3.43
CA ARG A 60 -10.56 -0.15 4.09
C ARG A 60 -9.53 -1.29 4.05
N TYR A 61 -9.94 -2.54 4.25
CA TYR A 61 -9.03 -3.69 4.25
C TYR A 61 -8.82 -4.28 2.86
N LEU A 62 -9.80 -4.17 1.93
CA LEU A 62 -9.55 -4.60 0.55
C LEU A 62 -8.56 -3.69 -0.15
N MET A 63 -8.60 -2.37 0.10
CA MET A 63 -7.62 -1.45 -0.45
C MET A 63 -6.20 -1.79 0.02
N LEU A 64 -6.03 -2.06 1.32
CA LEU A 64 -4.75 -2.55 1.86
C LEU A 64 -4.33 -3.89 1.25
N ALA A 65 -5.25 -4.86 1.19
CA ALA A 65 -4.95 -6.19 0.66
C ALA A 65 -4.56 -6.12 -0.83
N SER A 66 -5.30 -5.38 -1.65
CA SER A 66 -4.98 -5.16 -3.06
C SER A 66 -3.61 -4.50 -3.24
N PHE A 67 -3.28 -3.53 -2.38
CA PHE A 67 -1.98 -2.87 -2.44
C PHE A 67 -0.83 -3.80 -2.01
N ILE A 68 -1.00 -4.58 -0.95
CA ILE A 68 -0.02 -5.60 -0.51
C ILE A 68 0.20 -6.65 -1.59
N ILE A 69 -0.88 -7.14 -2.23
CA ILE A 69 -0.79 -8.09 -3.34
C ILE A 69 -0.02 -7.47 -4.51
N ALA A 70 -0.36 -6.23 -4.88
CA ALA A 70 0.33 -5.52 -5.96
C ALA A 70 1.84 -5.42 -5.71
N VAL A 71 2.25 -5.00 -4.51
CA VAL A 71 3.68 -4.94 -4.12
C VAL A 71 4.32 -6.33 -4.11
N ALA A 72 3.64 -7.34 -3.56
CA ALA A 72 4.15 -8.71 -3.49
C ALA A 72 4.32 -9.36 -4.88
N THR A 73 3.49 -8.98 -5.86
CA THR A 73 3.62 -9.44 -7.26
C THR A 73 4.58 -8.59 -8.07
N ALA A 74 4.75 -7.32 -7.73
CA ALA A 74 5.65 -6.39 -8.42
C ALA A 74 7.11 -6.64 -8.06
N SER A 75 7.39 -7.10 -6.83
CA SER A 75 8.71 -7.63 -6.45
C SER A 75 8.90 -8.98 -7.16
N PRO A 76 9.73 -9.08 -8.22
CA PRO A 76 10.04 -10.37 -8.79
C PRO A 76 10.74 -11.17 -7.69
N GLN A 77 10.25 -12.39 -7.41
CA GLN A 77 10.97 -13.36 -6.60
C GLN A 77 12.37 -13.50 -7.24
N THR A 78 13.41 -13.12 -6.49
CA THR A 78 14.82 -13.34 -6.86
C THR A 78 15.09 -14.78 -7.24
#